data_AF-A0A453RWE6-F1
#
_entry.id   AF-A0A453RWE6-F1
#
_cell.length_a   1.000
_cell.length_b   1.000
_cell.length_c   1.000
_cell.angle_alpha   90.00
_cell.angle_beta   90.00
_cell.angle_gamma   90.00
#
_symmetry.space_group_name_H-M   'P 1'
#
loop_
_entity.id
_entity.type
_entity.pdbx_description
1 polymer ?
#
loop_
_entity_poly.entity_id
_entity_poly.type
_entity_poly.pdbx_seq_one_letter_code
_entity_poly.pdbx_strand_id
1 'polypeptide(L)'
;QDNLMPDVSVEDVVNGKDVQGIPWEKMLFPRDQYREMKMKGYKNYQNLSYAREDALQDCKQVERDGPYYDFQYNTRRARLSIVHFQLRNLVWATTKHDVYTVHNQSMTHWSSLNQISTELINGDDCIIPKQRGHGSQSVSMVQFTTMAVDNDLLVVGGFHGELICKRLEDDGIVFSTRVTDDENAITNSLEIYQDPK
;
A
#
# COMPACT_ATOMS: atom_id res chain seq x y z
N GLN A 1 3.31 18.21 -18.90
CA GLN A 1 1.92 18.60 -18.59
C GLN A 1 1.34 17.45 -17.81
N ASP A 2 1.29 17.58 -16.49
CA ASP A 2 0.73 16.54 -15.64
C ASP A 2 -0.76 16.43 -15.91
N ASN A 3 -1.13 15.42 -16.70
CA ASN A 3 -2.51 15.05 -16.93
C ASN A 3 -3.00 14.31 -15.66
N LEU A 4 -3.06 15.03 -14.53
CA LEU A 4 -3.71 14.54 -13.32
C LEU A 4 -5.20 14.49 -13.65
N MET A 5 -5.68 13.30 -13.98
CA MET A 5 -7.11 13.10 -14.04
C MET A 5 -7.71 13.46 -12.67
N PRO A 6 -8.80 14.25 -12.61
CA PRO A 6 -9.29 14.86 -11.37
C PRO A 6 -9.74 13.79 -10.37
N ASP A 7 -9.70 14.15 -9.09
CA ASP A 7 -10.27 13.34 -8.02
C ASP A 7 -11.78 13.10 -8.24
N VAL A 8 -12.35 12.17 -7.49
CA VAL A 8 -13.78 11.81 -7.58
C VAL A 8 -14.42 12.08 -6.23
N SER A 9 -15.36 13.03 -6.21
CA SER A 9 -16.19 13.36 -5.05
C SER A 9 -17.50 12.56 -5.05
N VAL A 10 -18.25 12.60 -3.94
CA VAL A 10 -19.59 12.00 -3.88
C VAL A 10 -20.50 12.56 -4.97
N GLU A 11 -20.47 13.88 -5.17
CA GLU A 11 -21.27 14.58 -6.18
C GLU A 11 -20.94 14.08 -7.60
N ASP A 12 -19.66 13.85 -7.90
CA ASP A 12 -19.26 13.27 -9.18
C ASP A 12 -19.89 11.89 -9.40
N VAL A 13 -19.91 11.04 -8.38
CA VAL A 13 -20.45 9.67 -8.46
C VAL A 13 -21.96 9.69 -8.61
N VAL A 14 -22.65 10.57 -7.88
CA VAL A 14 -24.10 10.82 -8.02
C VAL A 14 -24.42 11.25 -9.45
N ASN A 15 -23.55 12.04 -10.07
CA ASN A 15 -23.66 12.48 -11.47
C ASN A 15 -23.19 11.43 -12.49
N GLY A 16 -22.92 10.19 -12.07
CA GLY A 16 -22.63 9.06 -12.96
C GLY A 16 -21.15 8.83 -13.27
N LYS A 17 -20.22 9.55 -12.63
CA LYS A 17 -18.78 9.27 -12.77
C LYS A 17 -18.41 7.98 -12.04
N ASP A 18 -17.52 7.18 -12.61
CA ASP A 18 -17.00 5.98 -11.96
C ASP A 18 -16.20 6.34 -10.69
N VAL A 19 -16.39 5.56 -9.62
CA VAL A 19 -15.73 5.75 -8.31
C VAL A 19 -14.20 5.64 -8.35
N GLN A 20 -13.62 5.02 -9.38
CA GLN A 20 -12.17 4.98 -9.64
C GLN A 20 -11.74 6.04 -10.65
N GLY A 21 -12.68 6.84 -11.15
CA GLY A 21 -12.47 7.87 -12.16
C GLY A 21 -12.10 7.32 -13.53
N ILE A 22 -12.42 6.05 -13.81
CA ILE A 22 -12.19 5.42 -15.12
C ILE A 22 -13.21 6.00 -16.10
N PRO A 23 -12.76 6.59 -17.24
CA PRO A 23 -13.65 7.17 -18.22
C PRO A 23 -14.21 6.08 -19.15
N TRP A 24 -15.12 5.25 -18.63
CA TRP A 24 -15.72 4.13 -19.37
C TRP A 24 -16.39 4.56 -20.67
N GLU A 25 -16.89 5.79 -20.74
CA GLU A 25 -17.47 6.40 -21.94
C GLU A 25 -16.48 6.60 -23.09
N LYS A 26 -15.17 6.59 -22.79
CA LYS A 26 -14.08 6.69 -23.78
C LYS A 26 -13.45 5.35 -24.11
N MET A 27 -13.84 4.29 -23.41
CA MET A 27 -13.28 2.94 -23.59
C MET A 27 -14.05 2.19 -24.68
N LEU A 28 -13.40 1.18 -25.29
CA LEU A 28 -14.01 0.33 -26.30
C LEU A 28 -15.19 -0.52 -25.77
N PHE A 29 -15.17 -0.81 -24.47
CA PHE A 29 -16.19 -1.62 -23.81
C PHE A 29 -16.68 -0.90 -22.55
N PRO A 30 -18.00 -0.90 -22.28
CA PRO A 30 -18.54 -0.41 -21.03
C PRO A 30 -18.08 -1.26 -19.84
N ARG A 31 -18.17 -0.69 -18.65
CA ARG A 31 -17.73 -1.31 -17.38
C ARG A 31 -18.24 -2.73 -17.18
N ASP A 32 -19.52 -2.96 -17.42
CA ASP A 32 -20.17 -4.27 -17.16
C ASP A 32 -19.64 -5.35 -18.10
N GLN A 33 -19.49 -5.02 -19.39
CA GLN A 33 -18.92 -5.95 -20.37
C GLN A 33 -17.47 -6.28 -20.07
N TYR A 34 -16.66 -5.28 -19.68
CA TYR A 34 -15.28 -5.51 -19.26
C TYR A 34 -15.20 -6.46 -18.06
N ARG A 35 -16.10 -6.28 -17.07
CA ARG A 35 -16.18 -7.13 -15.89
C ARG A 35 -16.54 -8.58 -16.25
N GLU A 36 -17.53 -8.78 -17.12
CA GLU A 36 -17.92 -10.12 -17.59
C GLU A 36 -16.76 -10.84 -18.30
N MET A 37 -16.08 -10.15 -19.21
CA MET A 37 -14.93 -10.71 -19.93
C MET A 37 -13.81 -11.12 -18.97
N LYS A 38 -13.49 -10.26 -17.99
CA LYS A 38 -12.50 -10.57 -16.96
C LYS A 38 -12.90 -11.80 -16.15
N MET A 39 -14.16 -11.89 -15.72
CA MET A 39 -14.65 -13.05 -14.94
C MET A 39 -14.61 -14.37 -15.71
N LYS A 40 -14.82 -14.34 -17.04
CA LYS A 40 -14.74 -15.54 -17.90
C LYS A 40 -13.31 -15.98 -18.18
N GLY A 41 -12.40 -15.03 -18.40
CA GLY A 41 -11.04 -15.31 -18.87
C GLY A 41 -9.97 -15.39 -17.77
N TYR A 42 -10.20 -14.75 -16.62
CA TYR A 42 -9.19 -14.62 -15.58
C TYR A 42 -9.21 -15.81 -14.62
N LYS A 43 -8.11 -16.56 -14.56
CA LYS A 43 -7.85 -17.55 -13.52
C LYS A 43 -6.92 -16.94 -12.47
N ASN A 44 -7.40 -16.86 -11.23
CA ASN A 44 -6.57 -16.41 -10.11
C ASN A 44 -5.44 -17.42 -9.86
N TYR A 45 -4.26 -16.91 -9.52
CA TYR A 45 -3.27 -17.73 -8.83
C TYR A 45 -3.79 -18.05 -7.43
N GLN A 46 -3.77 -19.32 -7.04
CA GLN A 46 -4.17 -19.76 -5.71
C GLN A 46 -3.01 -20.46 -5.02
N ASN A 47 -2.79 -20.11 -3.75
CA ASN A 47 -1.86 -20.82 -2.87
C ASN A 47 -2.62 -21.56 -1.75
N LEU A 48 -3.78 -22.10 -2.10
CA LEU A 48 -4.62 -22.91 -1.22
C LEU A 48 -4.38 -24.38 -1.52
N SER A 49 -4.27 -25.19 -0.47
CA SER A 49 -4.20 -26.65 -0.59
C SER A 49 -5.55 -27.31 -0.90
N TYR A 50 -6.63 -26.53 -0.89
CA TYR A 50 -8.02 -26.97 -1.05
C TYR A 50 -8.77 -26.06 -2.04
N ALA A 51 -9.95 -26.51 -2.49
CA ALA A 51 -10.72 -25.78 -3.48
C ALA A 51 -11.34 -24.52 -2.87
N ARG A 52 -11.42 -23.44 -3.66
CA ARG A 52 -12.00 -22.17 -3.19
C ARG A 52 -13.46 -22.33 -2.80
N GLU A 53 -14.17 -23.20 -3.49
CA GLU A 53 -15.57 -23.55 -3.24
C GLU A 53 -15.77 -24.13 -1.84
N ASP A 54 -14.79 -24.87 -1.32
CA ASP A 54 -14.83 -25.41 0.04
C ASP A 54 -14.63 -24.28 1.06
N ALA A 55 -13.70 -23.36 0.80
CA ALA A 55 -13.50 -22.15 1.63
C ALA A 55 -14.77 -21.29 1.77
N LEU A 56 -15.55 -21.22 0.68
CA LEU A 56 -16.79 -20.44 0.64
C LEU A 56 -17.91 -21.06 1.48
N GLN A 57 -17.86 -22.37 1.76
CA GLN A 57 -18.82 -23.04 2.63
C GLN A 57 -18.62 -22.64 4.09
N ASP A 58 -17.37 -22.42 4.50
CA ASP A 58 -17.03 -21.98 5.86
C ASP A 58 -17.23 -20.47 6.08
N CYS A 59 -17.38 -19.70 4.99
CA CYS A 59 -17.62 -18.26 5.08
C CYS A 59 -19.02 -17.98 5.64
N LYS A 60 -19.08 -17.20 6.72
CA LYS A 60 -20.34 -16.72 7.32
C LYS A 60 -21.19 -16.03 6.24
N GLN A 61 -22.36 -16.61 5.97
CA GLN A 61 -23.35 -15.96 5.11
C GLN A 61 -23.88 -14.71 5.83
N VAL A 62 -23.87 -13.58 5.13
CA VAL A 62 -24.32 -12.29 5.64
C VAL A 62 -25.42 -11.75 4.75
N GLU A 63 -26.47 -11.23 5.36
CA GLU A 63 -27.52 -10.50 4.65
C GLU A 63 -26.98 -9.11 4.25
N ARG A 64 -27.44 -8.60 3.11
CA ARG A 64 -27.11 -7.25 2.65
C ARG A 64 -28.21 -6.29 3.09
N ASP A 65 -28.31 -6.11 4.40
CA ASP A 65 -29.40 -5.40 5.07
C ASP A 65 -29.18 -3.87 5.20
N GLY A 66 -27.99 -3.37 4.85
CA GLY A 66 -27.73 -1.93 4.82
C GLY A 66 -26.39 -1.51 4.21
N PRO A 67 -26.20 -0.21 3.97
CA PRO A 67 -24.91 0.32 3.53
C PRO A 67 -23.93 0.31 4.71
N TYR A 68 -23.01 -0.65 4.69
CA TYR A 68 -21.92 -0.70 5.68
C TYR A 68 -20.82 0.33 5.35
N TYR A 69 -20.64 0.63 4.06
CA TYR A 69 -19.73 1.65 3.56
C TYR A 69 -20.38 2.41 2.41
N ASP A 70 -20.28 3.74 2.45
CA ASP A 70 -20.62 4.62 1.34
C ASP A 70 -19.34 5.18 0.70
N PHE A 71 -19.43 5.50 -0.59
CA PHE A 71 -18.35 6.20 -1.28
C PHE A 71 -18.21 7.61 -0.71
N GLN A 72 -17.01 7.94 -0.22
CA GLN A 72 -16.71 9.28 0.27
C GLN A 72 -15.86 10.08 -0.71
N TYR A 73 -14.75 9.51 -1.18
CA TYR A 73 -13.78 10.22 -2.00
C TYR A 73 -12.78 9.25 -2.63
N ASN A 74 -12.32 9.56 -3.84
CA ASN A 74 -11.17 8.92 -4.47
C ASN A 74 -10.15 9.98 -4.85
N THR A 75 -8.96 9.91 -4.23
CA THR A 75 -7.81 10.75 -4.59
C THR A 75 -6.93 10.04 -5.61
N ARG A 76 -6.56 10.74 -6.68
CA ARG A 76 -5.58 10.28 -7.67
C ARG A 76 -4.25 11.00 -7.58
N ARG A 77 -4.07 11.79 -6.51
CA ARG A 77 -2.85 12.54 -6.21
C ARG A 77 -1.73 11.63 -5.70
N ALA A 78 -2.09 10.51 -5.06
CA ALA A 78 -1.14 9.48 -4.65
C ALA A 78 -1.13 8.35 -5.70
N ARG A 79 -0.08 8.26 -6.50
CA ARG A 79 0.10 7.17 -7.48
C ARG A 79 1.05 6.11 -6.95
N LEU A 80 0.53 4.96 -6.58
CA LEU A 80 1.37 3.81 -6.21
C LEU A 80 2.19 3.34 -7.43
N SER A 81 3.52 3.44 -7.35
CA SER A 81 4.43 2.85 -8.32
C SER A 81 5.00 1.55 -7.74
N ILE A 82 4.40 0.41 -8.07
CA ILE A 82 4.87 -0.90 -7.61
C ILE A 82 5.51 -1.61 -8.81
N VAL A 83 6.80 -1.88 -8.73
CA VAL A 83 7.59 -2.45 -9.84
C VAL A 83 7.42 -3.97 -9.94
N HIS A 84 7.08 -4.65 -8.85
CA HIS A 84 7.10 -6.11 -8.77
C HIS A 84 5.79 -6.71 -8.22
N PHE A 85 5.30 -7.77 -8.86
CA PHE A 85 3.97 -8.36 -8.62
C PHE A 85 3.84 -9.15 -7.31
N GLN A 86 4.95 -9.43 -6.63
CA GLN A 86 4.98 -10.12 -5.33
C GLN A 86 5.01 -9.18 -4.14
N LEU A 87 5.11 -7.86 -4.36
CA LEU A 87 5.25 -6.88 -3.28
C LEU A 87 3.92 -6.68 -2.57
N ARG A 88 3.92 -6.93 -1.25
CA ARG A 88 2.73 -6.92 -0.41
C ARG A 88 2.89 -5.88 0.70
N ASN A 89 1.76 -5.36 1.14
CA ASN A 89 1.67 -4.42 2.26
C ASN A 89 2.42 -3.11 2.00
N LEU A 90 2.20 -2.52 0.83
CA LEU A 90 2.64 -1.15 0.49
C LEU A 90 1.55 -0.10 0.69
N VAL A 91 0.47 -0.48 1.37
CA VAL A 91 -0.57 0.43 1.88
C VAL A 91 -0.89 -0.02 3.30
N TRP A 92 -0.83 0.90 4.26
CA TRP A 92 -1.12 0.64 5.66
C TRP A 92 -1.96 1.76 6.25
N ALA A 93 -2.95 1.46 7.08
CA ALA A 93 -3.76 2.47 7.75
C ALA A 93 -3.73 2.25 9.27
N THR A 94 -3.25 3.25 10.02
CA THR A 94 -3.24 3.19 11.49
C THR A 94 -4.51 3.79 12.08
N THR A 95 -5.18 4.67 11.35
CA THR A 95 -6.48 5.25 11.70
C THR A 95 -7.35 5.38 10.44
N LYS A 96 -8.60 5.80 10.61
CA LYS A 96 -9.48 6.19 9.48
C LYS A 96 -8.98 7.36 8.63
N HIS A 97 -7.98 8.10 9.13
CA HIS A 97 -7.49 9.33 8.51
C HIS A 97 -6.03 9.26 8.08
N ASP A 98 -5.29 8.26 8.55
CA ASP A 98 -3.85 8.14 8.37
C ASP A 98 -3.52 6.91 7.53
N VAL A 99 -3.09 7.15 6.30
CA VAL A 99 -2.72 6.10 5.34
C VAL A 99 -1.27 6.27 4.94
N TYR A 100 -0.49 5.21 5.08
CA TYR A 100 0.90 5.13 4.68
C TYR A 100 0.98 4.34 3.38
N THR A 101 1.75 4.85 2.42
CA THR A 101 1.82 4.29 1.07
C THR A 101 3.14 4.66 0.41
N VAL A 102 3.49 3.96 -0.67
CA VAL A 102 4.67 4.30 -1.47
C VAL A 102 4.25 5.08 -2.73
N HIS A 103 4.84 6.26 -2.93
CA HIS A 103 4.60 7.11 -4.09
C HIS A 103 5.92 7.71 -4.54
N ASN A 104 6.26 7.57 -5.83
CA ASN A 104 7.49 8.11 -6.43
C ASN A 104 8.75 7.75 -5.62
N GLN A 105 8.94 6.46 -5.32
CA GLN A 105 10.07 5.96 -4.52
C GLN A 105 10.15 6.51 -3.09
N SER A 106 9.11 7.18 -2.61
CA SER A 106 9.05 7.73 -1.25
C SER A 106 7.96 7.07 -0.42
N MET A 107 8.33 6.72 0.81
CA MET A 107 7.38 6.36 1.85
C MET A 107 6.61 7.62 2.26
N THR A 108 5.30 7.61 2.07
CA THR A 108 4.46 8.79 2.19
C THR A 108 3.33 8.52 3.18
N HIS A 109 3.11 9.47 4.09
CA HIS A 109 1.89 9.55 4.89
C HIS A 109 0.88 10.47 4.20
N TRP A 110 -0.33 9.98 4.02
CA TRP A 110 -1.48 10.73 3.52
C TRP A 110 -2.48 10.92 4.65
N SER A 111 -2.80 12.18 4.95
CA SER A 111 -3.86 12.54 5.89
C SER A 111 -5.14 12.89 5.14
N SER A 112 -6.20 12.12 5.34
CA SER A 112 -7.51 12.41 4.73
C SER A 112 -8.19 13.65 5.32
N LEU A 113 -7.83 14.05 6.55
CA LEU A 113 -8.39 15.23 7.23
C LEU A 113 -7.89 16.52 6.57
N ASN A 114 -6.58 16.59 6.36
CA ASN A 114 -5.93 17.79 5.85
C ASN A 114 -5.72 17.73 4.34
N GLN A 115 -5.90 16.54 3.72
CA GLN A 115 -5.62 16.27 2.32
C GLN A 115 -4.16 16.57 1.94
N ILE A 116 -3.24 16.23 2.84
CA ILE A 116 -1.81 16.49 2.71
C ILE A 116 -1.07 15.15 2.60
N SER A 117 -0.13 15.09 1.65
CA SER A 117 0.90 14.07 1.58
C SER A 117 2.17 14.60 2.26
N THR A 118 2.73 13.82 3.17
CA THR A 118 4.02 14.10 3.80
C THR A 118 4.99 12.97 3.48
N GLU A 119 6.12 13.31 2.87
CA GLU A 119 7.22 12.37 2.66
C GLU A 119 7.88 12.04 4.00
N LEU A 120 8.02 10.76 4.31
CA LEU A 120 8.64 10.26 5.53
C LEU A 120 10.06 9.74 5.31
N ILE A 121 10.26 9.04 4.18
CA ILE A 121 11.55 8.45 3.78
C ILE A 121 11.60 8.46 2.25
N ASN A 122 12.63 9.08 1.68
CA ASN A 122 12.90 9.00 0.26
C ASN A 122 13.85 7.81 -0.01
N GLY A 123 13.47 6.90 -0.91
CA GLY A 123 14.27 5.72 -1.24
C GLY A 123 15.53 6.05 -2.06
N ASP A 124 15.55 7.18 -2.77
CA ASP A 124 16.70 7.60 -3.57
C ASP A 124 17.81 8.26 -2.71
N ASP A 125 17.47 8.65 -1.48
CA ASP A 125 18.41 9.29 -0.56
C ASP A 125 19.38 8.28 0.09
N CYS A 126 20.49 8.82 0.62
CA CYS A 126 21.32 8.10 1.58
C CYS A 126 20.67 8.17 2.96
N ILE A 127 20.07 7.05 3.38
CA ILE A 127 19.34 6.89 4.63
C ILE A 127 20.36 6.60 5.74
N ILE A 128 20.59 7.58 6.60
CA ILE A 128 21.57 7.51 7.68
C ILE A 128 20.85 7.39 9.03
N PRO A 129 21.08 6.32 9.81
CA PRO A 129 20.45 6.13 11.10
C PRO A 129 21.08 7.04 12.17
N LYS A 130 20.26 7.55 13.08
CA LYS A 130 20.69 8.37 14.22
C LYS A 130 21.51 7.55 15.22
N GLN A 131 21.09 6.32 15.50
CA GLN A 131 21.80 5.43 16.42
C GLN A 131 22.85 4.63 15.66
N ARG A 132 24.13 4.94 15.91
CA ARG A 132 25.27 4.16 15.43
C ARG A 132 25.60 3.08 16.47
N GLY A 133 25.25 1.84 16.18
CA GLY A 133 25.42 0.68 17.08
C GLY A 133 24.53 -0.49 16.67
N HIS A 134 24.74 -1.68 17.25
CA HIS A 134 23.87 -2.86 17.05
C HIS A 134 23.68 -3.32 15.59
N GLY A 135 24.68 -3.13 14.72
CA GLY A 135 24.58 -3.51 13.30
C GLY A 135 23.85 -2.49 12.41
N SER A 136 23.54 -1.31 12.95
CA SER A 136 22.97 -0.19 12.21
C SER A 136 23.98 0.38 11.20
N GLN A 137 23.56 0.52 9.94
CA GLN A 137 24.35 0.95 8.79
C GLN A 137 23.52 1.87 7.88
N SER A 138 24.18 2.76 7.15
CA SER A 138 23.51 3.56 6.12
C SER A 138 23.09 2.68 4.93
N VAL A 139 21.92 2.95 4.39
CA VAL A 139 21.41 2.31 3.15
C VAL A 139 21.03 3.38 2.14
N SER A 140 21.02 3.06 0.85
CA SER A 140 20.65 4.01 -0.21
C SER A 140 20.04 3.28 -1.39
N MET A 141 19.37 4.03 -2.29
CA MET A 141 18.71 3.47 -3.49
C MET A 141 17.72 2.35 -3.14
N VAL A 142 16.97 2.54 -2.07
CA VAL A 142 16.08 1.52 -1.50
C VAL A 142 14.79 1.46 -2.30
N GLN A 143 14.55 0.32 -2.93
CA GLN A 143 13.26 0.00 -3.53
C GLN A 143 12.38 -0.63 -2.47
N PHE A 144 11.38 0.10 -1.97
CA PHE A 144 10.50 -0.39 -0.93
C PHE A 144 9.61 -1.54 -1.41
N THR A 145 9.56 -2.62 -0.64
CA THR A 145 8.88 -3.87 -0.99
C THR A 145 7.75 -4.23 -0.04
N THR A 146 7.81 -3.76 1.20
CA THR A 146 6.80 -4.00 2.22
C THR A 146 6.96 -2.97 3.35
N MET A 147 5.88 -2.72 4.10
CA MET A 147 5.92 -1.91 5.32
C MET A 147 5.04 -2.49 6.42
N ALA A 148 5.32 -2.10 7.65
CA ALA A 148 4.45 -2.25 8.80
C ALA A 148 4.45 -0.94 9.60
N VAL A 149 3.26 -0.50 10.04
CA VAL A 149 3.12 0.72 10.83
C VAL A 149 2.27 0.45 12.06
N ASP A 150 2.84 0.62 13.24
CA ASP A 150 2.14 0.42 14.50
C ASP A 150 2.83 1.16 15.65
N ASN A 151 2.06 1.66 16.61
CA ASN A 151 2.56 2.29 17.85
C ASN A 151 3.75 3.26 17.65
N ASP A 152 3.59 4.30 16.82
CA ASP A 152 4.65 5.28 16.48
C ASP A 152 5.85 4.71 15.71
N LEU A 153 5.83 3.44 15.29
CA LEU A 153 6.88 2.82 14.50
C LEU A 153 6.45 2.62 13.06
N LEU A 154 7.31 3.04 12.14
CA LEU A 154 7.29 2.69 10.72
C LEU A 154 8.50 1.81 10.43
N VAL A 155 8.25 0.57 10.03
CA VAL A 155 9.29 -0.36 9.58
C VAL A 155 9.09 -0.65 8.10
N VAL A 156 10.16 -0.54 7.31
CA VAL A 156 10.14 -0.68 5.85
C VAL A 156 11.19 -1.69 5.42
N GLY A 157 10.80 -2.56 4.50
CA GLY A 157 11.64 -3.55 3.86
C GLY A 157 11.99 -3.14 2.43
N GLY A 158 13.21 -3.45 2.01
CA GLY A 158 13.72 -3.19 0.67
C GLY A 158 13.93 -4.45 -0.18
N PHE A 159 14.10 -4.22 -1.47
CA PHE A 159 14.30 -5.25 -2.49
C PHE A 159 15.63 -6.01 -2.36
N HIS A 160 16.67 -5.39 -1.79
CA HIS A 160 17.98 -6.03 -1.60
C HIS A 160 18.27 -6.22 -0.10
N GLY A 161 17.27 -6.66 0.66
CA GLY A 161 17.42 -7.01 2.08
C GLY A 161 17.53 -5.81 3.02
N GLU A 162 17.25 -4.60 2.56
CA GLU A 162 17.24 -3.43 3.43
C GLU A 162 16.11 -3.52 4.47
N LEU A 163 16.42 -3.13 5.70
CA LEU A 163 15.46 -2.95 6.77
C LEU A 163 15.67 -1.56 7.37
N ILE A 164 14.61 -0.75 7.40
CA ILE A 164 14.65 0.62 7.91
C ILE A 164 13.55 0.77 8.97
N CYS A 165 13.89 1.35 10.10
CA CYS A 165 12.97 1.67 11.18
C CYS A 165 13.02 3.16 11.51
N LYS A 166 11.85 3.79 11.49
CA LYS A 166 11.62 5.19 11.79
C LYS A 166 10.56 5.30 12.88
N ARG A 167 10.79 6.17 13.86
CA ARG A 167 9.70 6.66 14.71
C ARG A 167 8.98 7.81 13.99
N LEU A 168 7.65 7.79 14.00
CA LEU A 168 6.84 8.75 13.25
C LEU A 168 6.90 10.15 13.87
N GLU A 169 6.92 10.23 15.20
CA GLU A 169 7.02 11.48 15.95
C GLU A 169 8.44 12.06 16.01
N ASP A 170 9.48 11.22 15.84
CA ASP A 170 10.87 11.67 15.86
C ASP A 170 11.32 12.11 14.46
N ASP A 171 12.19 13.12 14.40
CA ASP A 171 12.92 13.41 13.17
C ASP A 171 13.89 12.27 12.81
N GLY A 172 14.06 11.97 11.53
CA GLY A 172 15.07 11.03 11.03
C GLY A 172 14.78 9.55 11.28
N ILE A 173 15.83 8.74 11.12
CA ILE A 173 15.79 7.27 11.10
C ILE A 173 16.40 6.72 12.38
N VAL A 174 15.73 5.77 13.03
CA VAL A 174 16.20 5.16 14.27
C VAL A 174 17.25 4.10 13.96
N PHE A 175 16.94 3.21 13.04
CA PHE A 175 17.78 2.08 12.66
C PHE A 175 17.65 1.82 11.16
N SER A 176 18.74 1.46 10.52
CA SER A 176 18.71 0.91 9.16
C SER A 176 19.83 -0.11 9.02
N THR A 177 19.64 -1.12 8.20
CA THR A 177 20.69 -2.10 7.88
C THR A 177 20.34 -2.86 6.62
N ARG A 178 21.28 -3.66 6.12
CA ARG A 178 21.01 -4.74 5.17
C ARG A 178 21.09 -6.06 5.93
N VAL A 179 19.98 -6.80 5.97
CA VAL A 179 19.85 -8.01 6.79
C VAL A 179 20.58 -9.20 6.15
N THR A 180 20.71 -9.20 4.82
CA THR A 180 21.40 -10.24 4.05
C THR A 180 21.93 -9.66 2.73
N ASP A 181 23.05 -10.22 2.24
CA ASP A 181 23.66 -9.88 0.94
C ASP A 181 23.34 -10.92 -0.15
N ASP A 182 22.35 -11.79 0.07
CA ASP A 182 21.89 -12.77 -0.92
C ASP A 182 21.33 -12.08 -2.18
N GLU A 183 21.51 -12.69 -3.36
CA GLU A 183 20.93 -12.17 -4.60
C GLU A 183 19.39 -12.14 -4.58
N ASN A 184 18.76 -13.00 -3.77
CA ASN A 184 17.30 -13.07 -3.56
C ASN A 184 16.89 -12.51 -2.18
N ALA A 185 17.48 -11.39 -1.78
CA ALA A 185 17.29 -10.76 -0.46
C ALA A 185 15.95 -10.00 -0.28
N ILE A 186 14.97 -10.16 -1.17
CA ILE A 186 13.73 -9.36 -1.14
C ILE A 186 13.01 -9.50 0.21
N THR A 187 12.79 -8.38 0.90
CA THR A 187 11.99 -8.36 2.11
C THR A 187 10.51 -8.47 1.74
N ASN A 188 9.94 -9.66 1.94
CA ASN A 188 8.58 -9.99 1.47
C ASN A 188 7.45 -9.64 2.47
N SER A 189 7.77 -9.61 3.77
CA SER A 189 6.80 -9.34 4.82
C SER A 189 7.48 -8.74 6.04
N LEU A 190 6.78 -7.81 6.69
CA LEU A 190 7.11 -7.26 7.99
C LEU A 190 5.85 -7.24 8.84
N GLU A 191 6.01 -7.45 10.13
CA GLU A 191 4.95 -7.35 11.12
C GLU A 191 5.56 -6.77 12.40
N ILE A 192 4.82 -5.90 13.08
CA ILE A 192 5.19 -5.37 14.38
C ILE A 192 4.30 -6.07 15.40
N TYR A 193 4.90 -6.74 16.37
CA TYR A 193 4.16 -7.38 17.45
C TYR A 193 4.66 -6.89 18.80
N GLN A 194 3.74 -6.79 19.75
CA GLN A 194 4.08 -6.65 21.15
C GLN A 194 4.25 -8.05 21.75
N ASP A 195 5.31 -8.23 22.52
CA ASP A 195 5.51 -9.48 23.27
C ASP A 195 4.29 -9.69 24.19
N PRO A 196 3.59 -10.83 24.12
CA PRO A 196 2.50 -11.11 25.05
C PRO A 196 3.03 -11.08 26.49
N LYS A 197 2.45 -10.18 27.29
CA LYS A 197 2.74 -10.09 28.73
C LYS A 197 2.31 -11.34 29.49
#